data_AF-A0A7Y2H1C6-F1
#
_entry.id   AF-A0A7Y2H1C6-F1
#
_cell.length_a   1.000
_cell.length_b   1.000
_cell.length_c   1.000
_cell.angle_alpha   90.00
_cell.angle_beta   90.00
_cell.angle_gamma   90.00
#
_symmetry.space_group_name_H-M   'P 1'
#
loop_
_entity.id
_entity.type
_entity.pdbx_description
1 polymer ?
#
loop_
_entity_poly.entity_id
_entity_poly.type
_entity_poly.pdbx_seq_one_letter_code
_entity_poly.pdbx_strand_id
1 'polypeptide(L)'
;MNLRKLILCLGTVLLFTQGAVADTQSPETSPTVVHYQGRFTDPGGIALDGPVSLRFRLYTASSGGGSLWSEEHPSVNLNEGVGSVLLGSLNAFPANAFTGTERYLEIELDDETLSPRLRIAAVPYAFEAGALDGKTAADFDSAGAASSLAESLVQGDTTPPNQGTNLVHWENLTGVPEGFADGVDEGSQLPNHSELPGLLEDDHTQYLLRLQAATGDATPPNTGANLLHWDNLVGVPDDFADGRDAVFSGNLGSLTTEDIEDSTLTGIDVATRGLEGINLALGTVSGSEIALETIDGDHILDDGIRSADILDGTLRSEDFDDGSVVEASLADGAVTSAKIADGSVAPEDLSFATGDITGVFAGAGLNGGSVDGDATLSVSTGSGITITGNSVALSPSYVSGSAYDGRFISRSSPNWVPTTGAVAVSGAAFNPASNTGKFRVAAGEGYLYIDSADNSGAEDEFTSPIQLPHGGLITGLYASYWDNSGGSLEVSLWRARQDGSSVQRIASITSSEQQASWTTAFDITISQNSIDNIEFVYWLVADFPTTPQGINLRLLSARVQYTVTGPQ
;
A
#
# COMPACT_ATOMS: atom_id res chain seq x y z
N MET A 1 -37.59 17.65 104.48
CA MET A 1 -38.78 16.82 104.21
C MET A 1 -39.62 17.54 103.17
N ASN A 2 -39.91 16.91 102.03
CA ASN A 2 -40.86 17.27 100.94
C ASN A 2 -40.82 18.75 100.41
N LEU A 3 -40.40 19.08 99.17
CA LEU A 3 -40.98 18.73 97.85
C LEU A 3 -42.41 19.35 97.64
N ARG A 4 -42.62 20.51 96.92
CA ARG A 4 -43.77 20.89 95.97
C ARG A 4 -43.54 22.12 94.98
N LYS A 5 -44.56 22.70 94.26
CA LYS A 5 -44.65 22.68 92.72
C LYS A 5 -45.02 23.95 91.80
N LEU A 6 -45.98 23.99 90.79
CA LEU A 6 -45.91 24.56 89.34
C LEU A 6 -47.29 25.19 88.69
N ILE A 7 -47.79 25.76 87.48
CA ILE A 7 -47.61 26.28 85.98
C ILE A 7 -48.70 27.21 85.17
N LEU A 8 -48.44 28.10 84.13
CA LEU A 8 -49.48 28.60 83.10
C LEU A 8 -49.04 29.21 81.68
N CYS A 9 -49.98 29.79 80.85
CA CYS A 9 -50.19 29.81 79.33
C CYS A 9 -50.67 31.19 78.68
N LEU A 10 -51.22 31.49 77.45
CA LEU A 10 -51.79 30.84 76.18
C LEU A 10 -51.91 31.83 74.93
N GLY A 11 -52.08 31.40 73.64
CA GLY A 11 -52.67 32.20 72.48
C GLY A 11 -52.34 31.85 70.98
N THR A 12 -53.25 32.07 69.97
CA THR A 12 -53.09 31.77 68.47
C THR A 12 -54.17 32.38 67.48
N VAL A 13 -53.89 32.66 66.15
CA VAL A 13 -54.79 32.60 64.90
C VAL A 13 -54.19 33.21 63.56
N LEU A 14 -54.44 32.54 62.41
CA LEU A 14 -54.37 32.75 60.91
C LEU A 14 -53.82 33.99 60.09
N LEU A 15 -53.28 33.65 58.88
CA LEU A 15 -53.14 34.36 57.55
C LEU A 15 -51.96 35.34 57.26
N PHE A 16 -51.42 35.34 56.00
CA PHE A 16 -50.20 36.10 55.58
C PHE A 16 -50.16 36.52 54.07
N THR A 17 -49.27 37.47 53.73
CA THR A 17 -48.94 37.96 52.37
C THR A 17 -47.45 37.81 52.02
N GLN A 18 -47.06 38.09 50.76
CA GLN A 18 -45.68 38.00 50.26
C GLN A 18 -44.66 38.84 51.06
N GLY A 19 -43.44 38.31 51.18
CA GLY A 19 -42.22 39.02 51.56
C GLY A 19 -41.02 38.07 51.46
N ALA A 20 -39.94 38.50 50.78
CA ALA A 20 -38.69 37.74 50.77
C ALA A 20 -37.93 38.01 52.08
N VAL A 21 -37.73 36.99 52.91
CA VAL A 21 -37.05 37.11 54.21
C VAL A 21 -36.14 35.90 54.45
N ALA A 22 -34.84 36.11 54.22
CA ALA A 22 -33.70 35.29 54.62
C ALA A 22 -33.65 33.81 54.18
N ASP A 23 -32.43 33.25 54.14
CA ASP A 23 -32.24 31.81 54.30
C ASP A 23 -32.58 31.46 55.74
N THR A 24 -33.85 31.11 55.99
CA THR A 24 -34.25 30.51 57.26
C THR A 24 -33.86 29.04 57.28
N GLN A 25 -32.56 28.79 57.45
CA GLN A 25 -32.09 27.66 58.25
C GLN A 25 -32.69 27.79 59.64
N SER A 26 -33.96 27.36 59.75
CA SER A 26 -34.65 27.22 61.02
C SER A 26 -33.81 26.27 61.86
N PRO A 27 -33.30 26.68 63.03
CA PRO A 27 -32.44 25.83 63.83
C PRO A 27 -33.20 24.53 64.13
N GLU A 28 -32.62 23.40 63.74
CA GLU A 28 -33.12 22.03 63.95
C GLU A 28 -33.87 21.97 65.29
N THR A 29 -35.20 21.88 65.21
CA THR A 29 -36.06 22.30 66.32
C THR A 29 -35.96 21.29 67.45
N SER A 30 -35.04 21.58 68.39
CA SER A 30 -34.69 20.77 69.56
C SER A 30 -35.94 20.08 70.13
N PRO A 31 -36.00 18.73 70.12
CA PRO A 31 -37.25 18.00 70.31
C PRO A 31 -38.06 18.48 71.52
N THR A 32 -39.20 19.11 71.26
CA THR A 32 -40.05 19.78 72.26
C THR A 32 -40.93 18.80 73.06
N VAL A 33 -40.52 17.53 73.14
CA VAL A 33 -41.21 16.46 73.88
C VAL A 33 -40.48 16.10 75.17
N VAL A 34 -41.23 15.79 76.23
CA VAL A 34 -40.68 15.46 77.55
C VAL A 34 -40.97 14.00 77.87
N HIS A 35 -39.93 13.18 77.96
CA HIS A 35 -40.08 11.79 78.36
C HIS A 35 -40.53 11.69 79.83
N TYR A 36 -41.69 11.07 80.06
CA TYR A 36 -42.20 10.72 81.37
C TYR A 36 -42.19 9.20 81.55
N GLN A 37 -41.74 8.74 82.72
CA GLN A 37 -41.89 7.37 83.17
C GLN A 37 -42.38 7.37 84.62
N GLY A 38 -43.32 6.47 84.93
CA GLY A 38 -43.87 6.31 86.27
C GLY A 38 -44.15 4.85 86.57
N ARG A 39 -44.23 4.51 87.87
CA ARG A 39 -44.77 3.22 88.33
C ARG A 39 -46.12 3.45 89.00
N PHE A 40 -47.13 2.72 88.55
CA PHE A 40 -48.50 2.78 89.04
C PHE A 40 -48.84 1.50 89.81
N THR A 41 -49.53 1.65 90.93
CA THR A 41 -49.97 0.57 91.81
C THR A 41 -51.42 0.81 92.21
N ASP A 42 -52.12 -0.24 92.64
CA ASP A 42 -53.35 -0.10 93.40
C ASP A 42 -53.09 0.55 94.79
N PRO A 43 -54.14 0.94 95.53
CA PRO A 43 -54.01 1.47 96.89
C PRO A 43 -53.44 0.48 97.93
N GLY A 44 -53.30 -0.81 97.58
CA GLY A 44 -52.61 -1.83 98.38
C GLY A 44 -51.10 -1.91 98.10
N GLY A 45 -50.61 -1.23 97.06
CA GLY A 45 -49.21 -1.26 96.63
C GLY A 45 -48.87 -2.39 95.64
N ILE A 46 -49.87 -3.11 95.12
CA ILE A 46 -49.67 -4.10 94.04
C ILE A 46 -49.58 -3.38 92.70
N ALA A 47 -48.60 -3.75 91.88
CA ALA A 47 -48.37 -3.13 90.59
C ALA A 47 -49.49 -3.46 89.58
N LEU A 48 -49.91 -2.46 88.79
CA LEU A 48 -50.89 -2.61 87.72
C LEU A 48 -50.21 -3.15 86.44
N ASP A 49 -50.87 -3.98 85.65
CA ASP A 49 -50.26 -4.63 84.48
C ASP A 49 -51.25 -4.68 83.31
N GLY A 50 -50.78 -4.42 82.09
CA GLY A 50 -51.63 -4.26 80.90
C GLY A 50 -52.01 -2.81 80.57
N PRO A 51 -52.92 -2.59 79.61
CA PRO A 51 -53.25 -1.26 79.09
C PRO A 51 -54.14 -0.43 80.03
N VAL A 52 -53.75 0.84 80.23
CA VAL A 52 -54.50 1.86 80.99
C VAL A 52 -54.58 3.17 80.19
N SER A 53 -55.55 4.03 80.47
CA SER A 53 -55.55 5.43 80.00
C SER A 53 -54.77 6.32 80.98
N LEU A 54 -53.83 7.11 80.46
CA LEU A 54 -53.10 8.12 81.22
C LEU A 54 -53.34 9.52 80.64
N ARG A 55 -54.01 10.38 81.41
CA ARG A 55 -54.25 11.78 81.07
C ARG A 55 -53.38 12.70 81.94
N PHE A 56 -52.66 13.61 81.30
CA PHE A 56 -51.68 14.50 81.91
C PHE A 56 -52.13 15.95 81.76
N ARG A 57 -52.18 16.74 82.86
CA ARG A 57 -52.66 18.14 82.83
C ARG A 57 -51.76 19.12 83.59
N LEU A 58 -51.67 20.35 83.12
CA LEU A 58 -50.70 21.34 83.60
C LEU A 58 -51.39 22.56 84.25
N TYR A 59 -51.52 22.61 85.60
CA TYR A 59 -52.26 23.68 86.32
C TYR A 59 -51.48 24.62 87.27
N THR A 60 -51.76 25.92 87.39
CA THR A 60 -50.89 26.97 88.02
C THR A 60 -50.51 26.91 89.50
N ALA A 61 -51.04 25.99 90.27
CA ALA A 61 -50.68 25.87 91.68
C ALA A 61 -50.79 24.42 92.13
N SER A 62 -50.24 24.13 93.32
CA SER A 62 -50.35 22.85 94.03
C SER A 62 -51.75 22.24 93.96
N SER A 63 -52.75 23.11 94.05
CA SER A 63 -54.19 22.89 93.98
C SER A 63 -54.80 24.16 93.35
N GLY A 64 -55.73 24.02 92.41
CA GLY A 64 -56.23 25.16 91.61
C GLY A 64 -55.21 25.61 90.55
N GLY A 65 -55.27 26.89 90.18
CA GLY A 65 -54.64 27.43 88.97
C GLY A 65 -55.45 27.18 87.70
N GLY A 66 -55.18 27.91 86.62
CA GLY A 66 -55.73 27.60 85.29
C GLY A 66 -55.01 26.38 84.69
N SER A 67 -55.47 25.80 83.58
CA SER A 67 -54.74 24.75 82.84
C SER A 67 -54.01 25.33 81.62
N LEU A 68 -52.78 24.87 81.37
CA LEU A 68 -51.98 25.17 80.18
C LEU A 68 -52.41 24.33 78.98
N TRP A 69 -52.60 23.04 79.24
CA TRP A 69 -52.42 21.96 78.28
C TRP A 69 -52.92 20.68 78.93
N SER A 70 -53.45 19.79 78.10
CA SER A 70 -53.87 18.45 78.48
C SER A 70 -53.49 17.51 77.36
N GLU A 71 -52.98 16.33 77.69
CA GLU A 71 -52.71 15.26 76.74
C GLU A 71 -53.23 13.95 77.34
N GLU A 72 -53.69 13.05 76.48
CA GLU A 72 -54.24 11.77 76.89
C GLU A 72 -53.65 10.67 76.01
N HIS A 73 -53.06 9.68 76.67
CA HIS A 73 -52.54 8.48 76.05
C HIS A 73 -53.53 7.36 76.39
N PRO A 74 -54.51 7.06 75.51
CA PRO A 74 -55.68 6.24 75.86
C PRO A 74 -55.41 4.73 75.98
N SER A 75 -54.17 4.29 75.74
CA SER A 75 -53.75 2.90 75.91
C SER A 75 -52.23 2.82 76.10
N VAL A 76 -51.78 3.08 77.32
CA VAL A 76 -50.40 2.88 77.74
C VAL A 76 -50.31 1.50 78.38
N ASN A 77 -49.54 0.59 77.78
CA ASN A 77 -49.29 -0.72 78.38
C ASN A 77 -48.32 -0.56 79.55
N LEU A 78 -48.78 -0.87 80.76
CA LEU A 78 -47.94 -1.03 81.94
C LEU A 78 -47.32 -2.42 81.95
N ASN A 79 -46.06 -2.51 82.39
CA ASN A 79 -45.36 -3.75 82.65
C ASN A 79 -44.79 -3.72 84.08
N GLU A 80 -45.22 -4.62 84.95
CA GLU A 80 -44.96 -4.59 86.40
C GLU A 80 -45.25 -3.20 87.04
N GLY A 81 -46.29 -2.51 86.58
CA GLY A 81 -46.67 -1.15 87.00
C GLY A 81 -45.95 -0.04 86.26
N VAL A 82 -44.86 -0.30 85.53
CA VAL A 82 -44.07 0.73 84.87
C VAL A 82 -44.66 1.07 83.51
N GLY A 83 -44.92 2.35 83.27
CA GLY A 83 -45.33 2.91 81.98
C GLY A 83 -44.50 4.14 81.63
N SER A 84 -44.26 4.35 80.34
CA SER A 84 -43.51 5.50 79.80
C SER A 84 -44.17 6.09 78.56
N VAL A 85 -44.19 7.42 78.48
CA VAL A 85 -44.76 8.19 77.36
C VAL A 85 -43.88 9.39 77.02
N LEU A 86 -43.96 9.88 75.78
CA LEU A 86 -43.40 11.17 75.38
C LEU A 86 -44.50 12.22 75.50
N LEU A 87 -44.44 13.04 76.55
CA LEU A 87 -45.39 14.14 76.73
C LEU A 87 -45.13 15.22 75.69
N GLY A 88 -46.19 15.71 75.05
CA GLY A 88 -46.11 16.71 73.98
C GLY A 88 -46.12 16.09 72.57
N SER A 89 -46.25 14.77 72.44
CA SER A 89 -46.19 14.04 71.17
C SER A 89 -47.54 13.87 70.46
N LEU A 90 -48.64 13.99 71.20
CA LEU A 90 -50.00 13.94 70.66
C LEU A 90 -50.61 15.35 70.61
N ASN A 91 -50.41 16.12 71.68
CA ASN A 91 -50.76 17.54 71.77
C ASN A 91 -49.47 18.33 72.05
N ALA A 92 -48.98 19.14 71.11
CA ALA A 92 -47.76 19.90 71.30
C ALA A 92 -47.83 20.87 72.50
N PHE A 93 -46.73 21.03 73.24
CA PHE A 93 -46.61 22.08 74.26
C PHE A 93 -46.55 23.47 73.58
N PRO A 94 -47.43 24.43 73.92
CA PRO A 94 -47.35 25.80 73.40
C PRO A 94 -46.14 26.54 73.97
N ALA A 95 -45.66 27.58 73.30
CA ALA A 95 -44.38 28.26 73.59
C ALA A 95 -44.19 28.73 75.05
N ASN A 96 -45.26 29.04 75.78
CA ASN A 96 -45.20 29.47 77.18
C ASN A 96 -45.27 28.31 78.20
N ALA A 97 -45.30 27.05 77.74
CA ALA A 97 -45.39 25.85 78.57
C ALA A 97 -44.39 25.82 79.72
N PHE A 98 -43.16 26.27 79.52
CA PHE A 98 -42.09 26.20 80.53
C PHE A 98 -41.50 27.58 80.93
N THR A 99 -42.05 28.69 80.44
CA THR A 99 -41.50 30.06 80.56
C THR A 99 -41.76 30.80 81.89
N GLY A 100 -41.75 30.13 83.03
CA GLY A 100 -41.97 30.82 84.31
C GLY A 100 -41.55 30.01 85.53
N THR A 101 -41.55 30.65 86.69
CA THR A 101 -40.85 30.19 87.92
C THR A 101 -41.19 28.77 88.36
N GLU A 102 -42.41 28.31 88.08
CA GLU A 102 -42.95 27.03 88.52
C GLU A 102 -43.81 26.44 87.34
N ARG A 103 -43.55 25.19 86.82
CA ARG A 103 -44.06 24.49 85.55
C ARG A 103 -44.38 22.91 85.54
N TYR A 104 -45.64 22.41 85.35
CA TYR A 104 -46.33 21.30 86.12
C TYR A 104 -46.75 19.98 85.44
N LEU A 105 -47.52 19.15 86.18
CA LEU A 105 -48.07 17.82 85.88
C LEU A 105 -49.04 17.28 86.98
N GLU A 106 -50.34 17.34 86.75
CA GLU A 106 -51.35 16.42 87.28
C GLU A 106 -51.36 15.15 86.42
N ILE A 107 -51.67 14.00 87.03
CA ILE A 107 -51.80 12.72 86.33
C ILE A 107 -53.13 12.10 86.74
N GLU A 108 -53.85 11.59 85.77
CA GLU A 108 -55.14 10.93 85.93
C GLU A 108 -55.07 9.58 85.23
N LEU A 109 -55.42 8.53 85.97
CA LEU A 109 -55.29 7.12 85.59
C LEU A 109 -56.69 6.51 85.58
N ASP A 110 -57.20 6.12 84.40
CA ASP A 110 -58.55 5.57 84.23
C ASP A 110 -59.64 6.38 84.98
N ASP A 111 -59.60 7.71 84.77
CA ASP A 111 -60.40 8.76 85.41
C ASP A 111 -60.17 9.01 86.93
N GLU A 112 -59.26 8.31 87.63
CA GLU A 112 -58.82 8.70 88.99
C GLU A 112 -57.67 9.73 88.96
N THR A 113 -57.92 10.95 89.46
CA THR A 113 -56.90 12.01 89.55
C THR A 113 -55.91 11.77 90.70
N LEU A 114 -54.68 11.40 90.37
CA LEU A 114 -53.62 11.10 91.33
C LEU A 114 -53.12 12.38 92.02
N SER A 115 -53.17 12.38 93.37
CA SER A 115 -52.76 13.53 94.17
C SER A 115 -51.55 13.23 95.07
N PRO A 116 -50.66 14.22 95.32
CA PRO A 116 -50.58 15.53 94.70
C PRO A 116 -49.66 15.53 93.46
N ARG A 117 -49.99 16.38 92.48
CA ARG A 117 -49.30 16.69 91.19
C ARG A 117 -47.73 16.73 91.27
N LEU A 118 -46.96 16.52 90.18
CA LEU A 118 -45.48 16.21 90.10
C LEU A 118 -44.48 17.33 89.64
N ARG A 119 -43.13 17.15 89.71
CA ARG A 119 -42.04 18.15 89.38
C ARG A 119 -41.02 17.40 88.50
N ILE A 120 -40.30 17.95 87.50
CA ILE A 120 -40.16 19.30 86.89
C ILE A 120 -39.68 20.45 87.80
N ALA A 121 -38.54 20.28 88.46
CA ALA A 121 -37.59 21.39 88.53
C ALA A 121 -36.78 21.44 87.21
N ALA A 122 -36.12 22.56 86.92
CA ALA A 122 -35.10 22.58 85.87
C ALA A 122 -33.93 21.66 86.25
N VAL A 123 -33.24 21.10 85.26
CA VAL A 123 -31.99 20.37 85.47
C VAL A 123 -30.83 21.36 85.59
N PRO A 124 -29.77 21.09 86.38
CA PRO A 124 -28.72 22.08 86.66
C PRO A 124 -28.03 22.67 85.42
N TYR A 125 -27.78 21.86 84.38
CA TYR A 125 -27.19 22.32 83.12
C TYR A 125 -28.09 23.27 82.32
N ALA A 126 -29.40 23.30 82.58
CA ALA A 126 -30.33 24.20 81.90
C ALA A 126 -30.36 25.61 82.50
N PHE A 127 -29.64 25.89 83.59
CA PHE A 127 -29.52 27.25 84.13
C PHE A 127 -28.71 28.17 83.21
N GLU A 128 -27.65 27.65 82.59
CA GLU A 128 -26.81 28.40 81.64
C GLU A 128 -27.53 28.64 80.30
N ALA A 129 -28.53 27.84 79.95
CA ALA A 129 -29.28 27.96 78.68
C ALA A 129 -30.12 29.27 78.58
N GLY A 130 -30.21 30.07 79.64
CA GLY A 130 -30.83 31.39 79.63
C GLY A 130 -29.93 32.53 79.15
N ALA A 131 -28.63 32.29 78.92
CA ALA A 131 -27.68 33.30 78.45
C ALA A 131 -26.67 32.70 77.45
N LEU A 132 -26.45 33.37 76.32
CA LEU A 132 -25.44 32.99 75.35
C LEU A 132 -24.17 33.82 75.56
N ASP A 133 -23.04 33.17 75.86
CA ASP A 133 -21.77 33.84 76.16
C ASP A 133 -21.93 34.96 77.20
N GLY A 134 -22.59 34.64 78.31
CA GLY A 134 -22.88 35.55 79.43
C GLY A 134 -23.93 36.64 79.16
N LYS A 135 -24.48 36.74 77.94
CA LYS A 135 -25.46 37.76 77.53
C LYS A 135 -26.88 37.22 77.56
N THR A 136 -27.80 38.00 78.11
CA THR A 136 -29.22 37.66 78.25
C THR A 136 -29.99 38.00 76.97
N ALA A 137 -31.22 37.50 76.83
CA ALA A 137 -32.09 37.86 75.70
C ALA A 137 -32.37 39.37 75.57
N ALA A 138 -32.21 40.16 76.63
CA ALA A 138 -32.37 41.62 76.58
C ALA A 138 -31.16 42.33 75.95
N ASP A 139 -29.97 41.71 75.98
CA ASP A 139 -28.75 42.21 75.34
C ASP A 139 -28.74 42.01 73.81
N PHE A 140 -29.79 41.37 73.27
CA PHE A 140 -30.03 41.12 71.84
C PHE A 140 -31.26 41.86 71.29
N ASP A 141 -31.82 42.86 72.01
CA ASP A 141 -32.97 43.62 71.53
C ASP A 141 -32.62 44.45 70.26
N SER A 142 -33.25 44.09 69.15
CA SER A 142 -32.94 44.60 67.82
C SER A 142 -33.49 46.01 67.52
N ALA A 143 -34.18 46.63 68.48
CA ALA A 143 -34.72 47.99 68.35
C ALA A 143 -33.68 49.06 67.93
N GLY A 144 -32.40 48.87 68.26
CA GLY A 144 -31.31 49.76 67.81
C GLY A 144 -31.02 49.70 66.31
N ALA A 145 -31.12 48.52 65.69
CA ALA A 145 -30.75 48.32 64.28
C ALA A 145 -31.78 48.91 63.30
N ALA A 146 -33.05 49.03 63.71
CA ALA A 146 -34.08 49.68 62.90
C ALA A 146 -33.90 51.20 62.77
N SER A 147 -33.20 51.85 63.71
CA SER A 147 -33.07 53.31 63.73
C SER A 147 -32.01 53.84 62.76
N SER A 148 -30.91 53.11 62.53
CA SER A 148 -29.85 53.52 61.61
C SER A 148 -30.26 53.38 60.14
N LEU A 149 -31.11 52.39 59.82
CA LEU A 149 -31.63 52.17 58.48
C LEU A 149 -32.51 53.31 57.95
N ALA A 150 -33.07 54.15 58.83
CA ALA A 150 -33.88 55.30 58.44
C ALA A 150 -33.05 56.53 58.02
N GLU A 151 -31.82 56.67 58.54
CA GLU A 151 -30.94 57.82 58.26
C GLU A 151 -29.96 57.53 57.11
N SER A 152 -29.60 56.25 56.92
CA SER A 152 -28.76 55.77 55.80
C SER A 152 -29.43 55.83 54.42
N LEU A 153 -30.67 56.31 54.31
CA LEU A 153 -31.44 56.42 53.07
C LEU A 153 -31.21 57.74 52.29
N VAL A 154 -30.25 58.57 52.72
CA VAL A 154 -30.06 59.93 52.21
C VAL A 154 -28.80 60.13 51.35
N GLN A 155 -27.72 59.35 51.51
CA GLN A 155 -26.53 59.44 50.66
C GLN A 155 -25.85 58.09 50.35
N GLY A 156 -26.05 57.61 49.12
CA GLY A 156 -24.94 57.25 48.23
C GLY A 156 -24.27 55.87 48.33
N ASP A 157 -24.52 55.07 49.36
CA ASP A 157 -24.03 53.68 49.44
C ASP A 157 -25.17 52.69 49.14
N THR A 158 -24.92 51.71 48.26
CA THR A 158 -25.92 50.78 47.74
C THR A 158 -25.49 49.30 47.81
N THR A 159 -24.41 48.94 48.53
CA THR A 159 -23.98 47.53 48.67
C THR A 159 -23.72 47.12 50.13
N PRO A 160 -24.74 46.63 50.86
CA PRO A 160 -24.54 45.96 52.14
C PRO A 160 -23.63 44.72 52.00
N PRO A 161 -22.77 44.42 52.98
CA PRO A 161 -21.84 43.29 52.89
C PRO A 161 -22.56 41.95 53.01
N ASN A 162 -22.31 41.06 52.03
CA ASN A 162 -22.61 39.63 52.00
C ASN A 162 -23.88 39.15 52.74
N GLN A 163 -24.98 39.01 51.99
CA GLN A 163 -25.99 37.99 52.28
C GLN A 163 -26.37 37.22 51.02
N GLY A 164 -25.60 36.18 50.66
CA GLY A 164 -26.06 35.22 49.66
C GLY A 164 -25.00 34.24 49.14
N THR A 165 -25.33 32.95 49.25
CA THR A 165 -24.72 31.80 48.54
C THR A 165 -23.26 31.42 48.87
N ASN A 166 -23.04 30.11 49.09
CA ASN A 166 -21.71 29.49 49.08
C ASN A 166 -21.23 29.29 47.63
N LEU A 167 -21.11 30.38 46.85
CA LEU A 167 -20.43 30.33 45.56
C LEU A 167 -18.92 30.30 45.79
N VAL A 168 -18.29 29.18 45.45
CA VAL A 168 -16.83 29.10 45.32
C VAL A 168 -16.43 29.90 44.09
N HIS A 169 -16.14 31.18 44.28
CA HIS A 169 -15.64 32.06 43.22
C HIS A 169 -14.29 31.54 42.69
N TRP A 170 -14.03 31.70 41.39
CA TRP A 170 -12.81 31.19 40.75
C TRP A 170 -11.54 31.73 41.42
N GLU A 171 -11.51 33.03 41.74
CA GLU A 171 -10.43 33.70 42.49
C GLU A 171 -10.16 33.13 43.91
N ASN A 172 -11.08 32.32 44.46
CA ASN A 172 -10.92 31.69 45.78
C ASN A 172 -10.41 30.23 45.70
N LEU A 173 -10.23 29.70 44.48
CA LEU A 173 -9.48 28.46 44.25
C LEU A 173 -7.98 28.76 44.25
N THR A 174 -7.19 27.84 44.79
CA THR A 174 -5.73 27.96 44.86
C THR A 174 -5.06 26.69 44.33
N GLY A 175 -3.88 26.84 43.72
CA GLY A 175 -3.23 25.73 43.02
C GLY A 175 -3.89 25.36 41.67
N VAL A 176 -4.74 26.24 41.12
CA VAL A 176 -5.29 26.09 39.76
C VAL A 176 -4.11 26.10 38.76
N PRO A 177 -4.05 25.17 37.78
CA PRO A 177 -3.01 25.16 36.74
C PRO A 177 -3.00 26.47 35.94
N GLU A 178 -1.83 26.88 35.43
CA GLU A 178 -1.66 28.20 34.78
C GLU A 178 -2.64 28.41 33.61
N GLY A 179 -2.86 27.40 32.75
CA GLY A 179 -3.81 27.42 31.63
C GLY A 179 -5.30 27.39 32.01
N PHE A 180 -5.63 27.53 33.29
CA PHE A 180 -6.99 27.70 33.83
C PHE A 180 -7.11 28.93 34.74
N ALA A 181 -6.01 29.63 35.04
CA ALA A 181 -5.95 30.61 36.14
C ALA A 181 -6.19 32.07 35.71
N ASP A 182 -6.13 32.38 34.41
CA ASP A 182 -6.20 33.75 33.87
C ASP A 182 -7.58 34.17 33.34
N GLY A 183 -8.48 33.20 33.10
CA GLY A 183 -9.82 33.44 32.57
C GLY A 183 -9.91 33.53 31.04
N VAL A 184 -8.88 33.07 30.31
CA VAL A 184 -8.87 33.03 28.84
C VAL A 184 -9.22 31.63 28.36
N ASP A 185 -10.23 31.50 27.49
CA ASP A 185 -10.42 30.29 26.68
C ASP A 185 -9.50 30.38 25.44
N GLU A 186 -8.36 29.70 25.49
CA GLU A 186 -7.27 29.74 24.50
C GLU A 186 -7.63 29.02 23.16
N GLY A 187 -8.76 29.42 22.55
CA GLY A 187 -9.36 28.74 21.40
C GLY A 187 -9.93 29.62 20.30
N SER A 188 -9.90 30.96 20.41
CA SER A 188 -10.42 31.84 19.34
C SER A 188 -9.55 33.07 19.04
N GLN A 189 -9.47 33.43 17.76
CA GLN A 189 -8.91 34.72 17.32
C GLN A 189 -9.93 35.87 17.43
N LEU A 190 -10.74 35.86 18.49
CA LEU A 190 -11.56 37.03 18.83
C LEU A 190 -10.67 38.11 19.49
N PRO A 191 -11.07 39.38 19.43
CA PRO A 191 -10.45 40.41 20.24
C PRO A 191 -10.55 40.07 21.73
N ASN A 192 -9.58 40.56 22.51
CA ASN A 192 -9.66 40.58 23.98
C ASN A 192 -11.02 41.17 24.41
N HIS A 193 -11.61 40.70 25.52
CA HIS A 193 -12.84 41.22 26.11
C HIS A 193 -12.90 42.76 26.14
N SER A 194 -11.79 43.42 26.47
CA SER A 194 -11.61 44.89 26.42
C SER A 194 -11.83 45.58 25.06
N GLU A 195 -11.96 44.83 23.95
CA GLU A 195 -12.22 45.34 22.60
C GLU A 195 -13.65 45.02 22.08
N LEU A 196 -14.49 44.33 22.86
CA LEU A 196 -15.90 44.05 22.52
C LEU A 196 -16.84 45.17 23.00
N PRO A 197 -17.51 45.92 22.10
CA PRO A 197 -18.34 47.07 22.52
C PRO A 197 -19.58 46.67 23.32
N GLY A 198 -19.60 47.01 24.61
CA GLY A 198 -20.69 46.72 25.55
C GLY A 198 -20.47 45.50 26.44
N LEU A 199 -19.25 44.93 26.41
CA LEU A 199 -18.73 43.98 27.40
C LEU A 199 -17.28 44.36 27.72
N LEU A 200 -17.05 45.57 28.24
CA LEU A 200 -15.75 45.94 28.80
C LEU A 200 -15.59 45.31 30.19
N GLU A 201 -14.34 45.07 30.64
CA GLU A 201 -14.07 44.64 32.03
C GLU A 201 -14.65 45.61 33.08
N ASP A 202 -14.82 46.88 32.70
CA ASP A 202 -15.36 47.96 33.54
C ASP A 202 -16.89 47.97 33.65
N ASP A 203 -17.63 47.26 32.78
CA ASP A 203 -19.10 47.34 32.72
C ASP A 203 -19.80 46.62 33.90
N HIS A 204 -19.07 45.75 34.61
CA HIS A 204 -19.54 45.15 35.86
C HIS A 204 -19.34 46.12 37.04
N THR A 205 -20.45 46.63 37.59
CA THR A 205 -20.49 47.71 38.60
C THR A 205 -19.78 47.40 39.93
N GLN A 206 -19.29 46.17 40.13
CA GLN A 206 -18.49 45.77 41.29
C GLN A 206 -16.98 46.06 41.12
N TYR A 207 -16.46 46.18 39.90
CA TYR A 207 -15.01 46.29 39.69
C TYR A 207 -14.45 47.67 40.06
N LEU A 208 -15.20 48.74 39.78
CA LEU A 208 -14.87 50.13 40.18
C LEU A 208 -14.72 50.31 41.70
N LEU A 209 -15.30 49.42 42.52
CA LEU A 209 -15.16 49.47 43.97
C LEU A 209 -13.81 48.93 44.46
N ARG A 210 -13.18 47.99 43.73
CA ARG A 210 -11.87 47.43 44.10
C ARG A 210 -10.72 48.43 43.94
N LEU A 211 -10.70 49.23 42.87
CA LEU A 211 -9.57 50.14 42.60
C LEU A 211 -9.45 51.27 43.64
N GLN A 212 -10.56 51.66 44.28
CA GLN A 212 -10.56 52.66 45.35
C GLN A 212 -10.28 52.07 46.74
N ALA A 213 -10.49 50.76 46.93
CA ALA A 213 -10.09 50.04 48.15
C ALA A 213 -8.59 49.69 48.17
N ALA A 214 -8.02 49.33 47.00
CA ALA A 214 -6.65 48.80 46.85
C ALA A 214 -5.49 49.76 47.18
N THR A 215 -5.78 50.99 47.63
CA THR A 215 -4.76 51.97 48.07
C THR A 215 -4.99 52.51 49.49
N GLY A 216 -6.00 52.00 50.22
CA GLY A 216 -6.45 52.56 51.49
C GLY A 216 -6.44 51.64 52.71
N ASP A 217 -6.54 50.31 52.55
CA ASP A 217 -6.61 49.35 53.67
C ASP A 217 -5.60 48.19 53.51
N ALA A 218 -5.10 47.68 54.63
CA ALA A 218 -3.93 46.80 54.71
C ALA A 218 -4.27 45.32 54.93
N THR A 219 -5.55 44.93 54.88
CA THR A 219 -6.00 43.54 54.98
C THR A 219 -7.03 43.21 53.90
N PRO A 220 -6.73 42.34 52.91
CA PRO A 220 -7.72 41.90 51.94
C PRO A 220 -8.81 41.03 52.59
N PRO A 221 -10.01 40.90 51.98
CA PRO A 221 -11.22 40.43 52.69
C PRO A 221 -11.28 38.93 53.05
N ASN A 222 -10.25 38.15 52.72
CA ASN A 222 -10.26 36.68 52.71
C ASN A 222 -9.14 36.05 53.56
N THR A 223 -8.97 36.49 54.81
CA THR A 223 -8.03 35.89 55.78
C THR A 223 -8.56 34.64 56.50
N GLY A 224 -9.72 34.11 56.08
CA GLY A 224 -10.28 32.85 56.56
C GLY A 224 -9.76 31.65 55.78
N ALA A 225 -9.31 30.58 56.46
CA ALA A 225 -8.62 29.43 55.86
C ALA A 225 -9.54 28.42 55.10
N ASN A 226 -10.57 28.91 54.42
CA ASN A 226 -11.46 28.11 53.55
C ASN A 226 -11.07 28.26 52.06
N LEU A 227 -9.77 28.30 51.77
CA LEU A 227 -9.27 28.19 50.40
C LEU A 227 -9.43 26.74 49.96
N LEU A 228 -10.25 26.48 48.94
CA LEU A 228 -10.20 25.20 48.25
C LEU A 228 -8.91 25.17 47.44
N HIS A 229 -8.10 24.14 47.69
CA HIS A 229 -6.97 23.82 46.82
C HIS A 229 -7.45 22.89 45.71
N TRP A 230 -6.95 23.04 44.49
CA TRP A 230 -7.32 22.21 43.34
C TRP A 230 -7.20 20.71 43.65
N ASP A 231 -6.06 20.29 44.20
CA ASP A 231 -5.75 18.91 44.65
C ASP A 231 -6.74 18.31 45.67
N ASN A 232 -7.57 19.12 46.33
CA ASN A 232 -8.56 18.66 47.31
C ASN A 232 -9.94 18.37 46.67
N LEU A 233 -10.11 18.58 45.36
CA LEU A 233 -11.29 18.18 44.61
C LEU A 233 -11.26 16.66 44.36
N VAL A 234 -12.34 15.97 44.73
CA VAL A 234 -12.47 14.51 44.56
C VAL A 234 -13.48 14.16 43.48
N GLY A 235 -13.13 13.23 42.59
CA GLY A 235 -13.98 12.84 41.46
C GLY A 235 -13.91 13.77 40.26
N VAL A 236 -12.87 14.61 40.16
CA VAL A 236 -12.47 15.26 38.90
C VAL A 236 -12.10 14.14 37.89
N PRO A 237 -12.59 14.17 36.65
CA PRO A 237 -12.11 13.27 35.60
C PRO A 237 -10.60 13.41 35.38
N ASP A 238 -9.91 12.33 35.04
CA ASP A 238 -8.45 12.38 34.79
C ASP A 238 -8.12 13.40 33.67
N ASP A 239 -8.97 13.47 32.65
CA ASP A 239 -8.90 14.40 31.50
C ASP A 239 -9.16 15.88 31.86
N PHE A 240 -9.55 16.17 33.11
CA PHE A 240 -9.69 17.53 33.66
C PHE A 240 -8.65 17.84 34.75
N ALA A 241 -7.93 16.83 35.24
CA ALA A 241 -7.03 16.95 36.39
C ALA A 241 -5.62 17.43 36.01
N ASP A 242 -5.19 17.23 34.76
CA ASP A 242 -3.81 17.50 34.31
C ASP A 242 -3.51 18.97 33.95
N GLY A 243 -4.56 19.80 33.81
CA GLY A 243 -4.44 21.21 33.42
C GLY A 243 -4.62 21.53 31.94
N ARG A 244 -5.17 20.61 31.12
CA ARG A 244 -5.54 20.86 29.72
C ARG A 244 -7.00 20.53 29.44
N ASP A 245 -7.71 21.45 28.80
CA ASP A 245 -9.02 21.15 28.21
C ASP A 245 -8.82 20.47 26.83
N ALA A 246 -9.48 19.33 26.63
CA ALA A 246 -9.49 18.59 25.37
C ALA A 246 -10.64 18.98 24.42
N VAL A 247 -11.45 20.00 24.76
CA VAL A 247 -12.60 20.47 23.96
C VAL A 247 -12.16 21.34 22.75
N PHE A 248 -11.43 20.68 21.84
CA PHE A 248 -11.51 20.77 20.38
C PHE A 248 -11.66 22.15 19.70
N SER A 249 -11.05 23.21 20.25
CA SER A 249 -10.85 24.48 19.54
C SER A 249 -9.48 25.07 19.86
N GLY A 250 -8.45 24.70 19.10
CA GLY A 250 -7.09 25.22 19.31
C GLY A 250 -6.00 24.29 18.81
N ASN A 251 -5.62 24.43 17.54
CA ASN A 251 -4.39 23.91 16.91
C ASN A 251 -3.79 22.63 17.54
N LEU A 252 -4.44 21.48 17.28
CA LEU A 252 -4.07 20.16 17.79
C LEU A 252 -2.55 19.92 17.82
N GLY A 253 -2.05 19.45 18.97
CA GLY A 253 -0.84 18.63 18.98
C GLY A 253 -1.06 17.40 18.07
N SER A 254 0.01 16.90 17.44
CA SER A 254 -0.08 15.89 16.36
C SER A 254 -1.07 14.77 16.66
N LEU A 255 -2.23 14.80 15.99
CA LEU A 255 -3.28 13.80 16.13
C LEU A 255 -2.71 12.40 15.85
N THR A 256 -2.89 11.49 16.80
CA THR A 256 -2.34 10.13 16.77
C THR A 256 -3.42 9.10 16.44
N THR A 257 -3.02 7.83 16.30
CA THR A 257 -3.95 6.69 16.20
C THR A 257 -4.64 6.35 17.52
N GLU A 258 -4.30 6.99 18.64
CA GLU A 258 -4.97 6.82 19.92
C GLU A 258 -6.11 7.85 20.11
N ASP A 259 -6.06 8.96 19.36
CA ASP A 259 -7.06 10.04 19.38
C ASP A 259 -8.22 9.82 18.39
N ILE A 260 -8.17 8.78 17.56
CA ILE A 260 -9.17 8.46 16.51
C ILE A 260 -9.57 6.99 16.64
N GLU A 261 -10.86 6.72 16.86
CA GLU A 261 -11.38 5.34 16.88
C GLU A 261 -11.37 4.71 15.47
N ASP A 262 -10.94 3.45 15.38
CA ASP A 262 -10.84 2.70 14.12
C ASP A 262 -12.12 2.77 13.28
N SER A 263 -11.97 3.01 11.97
CA SER A 263 -13.07 3.10 10.98
C SER A 263 -14.09 4.23 11.19
N THR A 264 -13.86 5.18 12.10
CA THR A 264 -14.79 6.32 12.30
C THR A 264 -14.66 7.44 11.27
N LEU A 265 -13.48 7.63 10.68
CA LEU A 265 -13.28 8.59 9.58
C LEU A 265 -13.90 8.07 8.28
N THR A 266 -14.95 8.72 7.80
CA THR A 266 -15.64 8.39 6.55
C THR A 266 -15.54 9.52 5.52
N GLY A 267 -16.09 9.29 4.33
CA GLY A 267 -16.13 10.29 3.25
C GLY A 267 -17.02 11.52 3.49
N ILE A 268 -17.69 11.65 4.65
CA ILE A 268 -18.37 12.90 5.05
C ILE A 268 -17.50 13.77 5.97
N ASP A 269 -16.58 13.14 6.71
CA ASP A 269 -15.68 13.77 7.68
C ASP A 269 -14.47 14.39 6.97
N VAL A 270 -14.11 13.82 5.81
CA VAL A 270 -13.15 14.38 4.86
C VAL A 270 -13.86 15.33 3.89
N ALA A 271 -13.46 16.60 3.87
CA ALA A 271 -13.98 17.58 2.92
C ALA A 271 -13.72 17.18 1.46
N THR A 272 -14.66 17.47 0.55
CA THR A 272 -14.53 17.17 -0.89
C THR A 272 -13.26 17.78 -1.49
N ARG A 273 -12.35 16.93 -1.98
CA ARG A 273 -11.00 17.30 -2.46
C ARG A 273 -10.05 17.88 -1.38
N GLY A 274 -10.33 17.64 -0.11
CA GLY A 274 -9.52 18.11 1.03
C GLY A 274 -8.28 17.27 1.35
N LEU A 275 -8.13 16.09 0.72
CA LEU A 275 -6.89 15.31 0.73
C LEU A 275 -6.15 15.52 -0.59
N GLU A 276 -4.94 16.06 -0.51
CA GLU A 276 -3.98 16.12 -1.61
C GLU A 276 -2.95 14.98 -1.48
N GLY A 277 -2.17 14.72 -2.53
CA GLY A 277 -1.14 13.68 -2.52
C GLY A 277 -0.05 13.86 -1.46
N ILE A 278 0.12 15.06 -0.89
CA ILE A 278 1.03 15.34 0.22
C ILE A 278 0.49 14.89 1.59
N ASN A 279 -0.83 14.66 1.70
CA ASN A 279 -1.46 14.16 2.93
C ASN A 279 -1.38 12.63 3.06
N LEU A 280 -0.93 11.93 2.02
CA LEU A 280 -0.87 10.47 1.96
C LEU A 280 0.60 10.01 1.96
N ALA A 281 0.93 9.06 2.83
CA ALA A 281 2.28 8.49 2.86
C ALA A 281 2.48 7.48 1.72
N LEU A 282 3.71 7.40 1.20
CA LEU A 282 4.02 6.51 0.07
C LEU A 282 3.75 5.04 0.43
N GLY A 283 2.87 4.41 -0.35
CA GLY A 283 2.51 3.00 -0.21
C GLY A 283 1.41 2.69 0.82
N THR A 284 0.77 3.69 1.44
CA THR A 284 -0.38 3.44 2.33
C THR A 284 -1.71 3.26 1.60
N VAL A 285 -1.79 3.62 0.30
CA VAL A 285 -2.93 3.30 -0.55
C VAL A 285 -2.56 2.11 -1.43
N SER A 286 -3.20 0.98 -1.18
CA SER A 286 -3.08 -0.25 -1.96
C SER A 286 -4.13 -0.32 -3.08
N GLY A 287 -3.91 -1.21 -4.06
CA GLY A 287 -4.89 -1.45 -5.13
C GLY A 287 -6.24 -2.00 -4.67
N SER A 288 -6.38 -2.44 -3.41
CA SER A 288 -7.66 -2.85 -2.80
C SER A 288 -8.46 -1.70 -2.19
N GLU A 289 -7.84 -0.54 -1.96
CA GLU A 289 -8.51 0.67 -1.45
C GLU A 289 -8.93 1.62 -2.58
N ILE A 290 -8.46 1.37 -3.80
CA ILE A 290 -8.91 2.03 -5.03
C ILE A 290 -10.08 1.22 -5.59
N ALA A 291 -11.22 1.87 -5.86
CA ALA A 291 -12.36 1.21 -6.47
C ALA A 291 -12.09 0.90 -7.95
N LEU A 292 -12.68 -0.20 -8.45
CA LEU A 292 -12.58 -0.55 -9.87
C LEU A 292 -13.17 0.56 -10.74
N GLU A 293 -12.59 0.75 -11.93
CA GLU A 293 -13.03 1.72 -12.95
C GLU A 293 -12.95 3.21 -12.53
N THR A 294 -12.36 3.55 -11.36
CA THR A 294 -12.19 4.97 -10.94
C THR A 294 -10.87 5.62 -11.34
N ILE A 295 -9.94 4.88 -11.94
CA ILE A 295 -8.70 5.40 -12.53
C ILE A 295 -8.81 5.20 -14.04
N ASP A 296 -8.95 6.31 -14.76
CA ASP A 296 -8.96 6.38 -16.22
C ASP A 296 -7.69 7.08 -16.76
N GLY A 297 -7.66 7.35 -18.07
CA GLY A 297 -6.52 8.01 -18.73
C GLY A 297 -6.23 9.43 -18.21
N ASP A 298 -7.22 10.21 -17.78
CA ASP A 298 -7.02 11.57 -17.27
C ASP A 298 -6.39 11.57 -15.85
N HIS A 299 -6.44 10.42 -15.16
CA HIS A 299 -5.84 10.22 -13.84
C HIS A 299 -4.38 9.72 -13.90
N ILE A 300 -3.91 9.29 -15.07
CA ILE A 300 -2.56 8.77 -15.30
C ILE A 300 -1.76 9.82 -16.07
N LEU A 301 -0.53 10.10 -15.63
CA LEU A 301 0.37 11.00 -16.35
C LEU A 301 0.86 10.35 -17.65
N ASP A 302 0.94 11.14 -18.74
CA ASP A 302 1.67 10.78 -19.96
C ASP A 302 3.08 10.22 -19.63
N ASP A 303 3.47 9.12 -20.27
CA ASP A 303 4.69 8.35 -20.00
C ASP A 303 4.90 7.89 -18.53
N GLY A 304 3.87 7.96 -17.69
CA GLY A 304 3.94 7.66 -16.26
C GLY A 304 4.09 6.16 -15.94
N ILE A 305 3.48 5.29 -16.73
CA ILE A 305 3.52 3.83 -16.59
C ILE A 305 4.72 3.28 -17.38
N ARG A 306 5.64 2.59 -16.70
CA ARG A 306 6.82 1.96 -17.31
C ARG A 306 6.62 0.45 -17.44
N SER A 307 7.47 -0.20 -18.23
CA SER A 307 7.47 -1.66 -18.38
C SER A 307 7.72 -2.46 -17.09
N ALA A 308 8.18 -1.82 -16.01
CA ALA A 308 8.34 -2.43 -14.68
C ALA A 308 7.08 -2.30 -13.79
N ASP A 309 6.16 -1.41 -14.17
CA ASP A 309 4.88 -1.18 -13.48
C ASP A 309 3.76 -2.09 -14.06
N ILE A 310 4.03 -2.72 -15.21
CA ILE A 310 3.17 -3.70 -15.89
C ILE A 310 3.72 -5.11 -15.61
N LEU A 311 2.86 -6.07 -15.27
CA LEU A 311 3.28 -7.45 -15.03
C LEU A 311 3.48 -8.22 -16.36
N ASP A 312 4.63 -8.89 -16.50
CA ASP A 312 4.98 -9.67 -17.70
C ASP A 312 3.86 -10.64 -18.12
N GLY A 313 3.34 -10.44 -19.33
CA GLY A 313 2.35 -11.32 -19.95
C GLY A 313 0.90 -11.15 -19.47
N THR A 314 0.55 -10.09 -18.74
CA THR A 314 -0.86 -9.81 -18.42
C THR A 314 -1.63 -9.19 -19.59
N LEU A 315 -0.97 -8.36 -20.40
CA LEU A 315 -1.58 -7.69 -21.56
C LEU A 315 -2.00 -8.70 -22.63
N ARG A 316 -3.24 -8.59 -23.09
CA ARG A 316 -3.87 -9.41 -24.14
C ARG A 316 -4.32 -8.55 -25.31
N SER A 317 -4.80 -9.20 -26.37
CA SER A 317 -5.50 -8.57 -27.49
C SER A 317 -6.70 -7.71 -27.06
N GLU A 318 -7.36 -8.05 -25.94
CA GLU A 318 -8.48 -7.24 -25.41
C GLU A 318 -8.04 -5.89 -24.82
N ASP A 319 -6.76 -5.71 -24.47
CA ASP A 319 -6.23 -4.50 -23.82
C ASP A 319 -5.70 -3.47 -24.84
N PHE A 320 -5.88 -3.71 -26.15
CA PHE A 320 -5.42 -2.87 -27.25
C PHE A 320 -6.56 -2.59 -28.25
N ASP A 321 -6.84 -1.32 -28.53
CA ASP A 321 -7.76 -0.94 -29.61
C ASP A 321 -7.25 -1.39 -30.98
N ASP A 322 -8.16 -1.70 -31.92
CA ASP A 322 -7.85 -2.05 -33.30
C ASP A 322 -6.99 -0.96 -33.98
N GLY A 323 -5.74 -1.30 -34.29
CA GLY A 323 -4.77 -0.39 -34.92
C GLY A 323 -3.97 0.50 -33.96
N SER A 324 -4.12 0.35 -32.64
CA SER A 324 -3.29 1.06 -31.64
C SER A 324 -1.80 0.69 -31.69
N VAL A 325 -1.48 -0.55 -32.12
CA VAL A 325 -0.11 -0.99 -32.37
C VAL A 325 0.34 -0.48 -33.75
N VAL A 326 1.06 0.64 -33.75
CA VAL A 326 1.60 1.30 -34.95
C VAL A 326 3.08 0.95 -35.17
N GLU A 327 3.68 1.44 -36.26
CA GLU A 327 5.11 1.24 -36.58
C GLU A 327 6.02 1.65 -35.40
N ALA A 328 5.74 2.79 -34.75
CA ALA A 328 6.49 3.25 -33.58
C ALA A 328 6.30 2.39 -32.31
N SER A 329 5.25 1.55 -32.25
CA SER A 329 5.01 0.62 -31.13
C SER A 329 5.89 -0.63 -31.19
N LEU A 330 6.58 -0.88 -32.32
CA LEU A 330 7.39 -2.07 -32.57
C LEU A 330 8.83 -1.66 -32.96
N ALA A 331 9.77 -1.86 -32.05
CA ALA A 331 11.19 -1.61 -32.34
C ALA A 331 11.73 -2.49 -33.50
N ASP A 332 12.77 -2.02 -34.18
CA ASP A 332 13.42 -2.75 -35.28
C ASP A 332 13.77 -4.20 -34.89
N GLY A 333 13.23 -5.16 -35.64
CA GLY A 333 13.43 -6.59 -35.39
C GLY A 333 12.66 -7.16 -34.18
N ALA A 334 11.79 -6.39 -33.53
CA ALA A 334 10.98 -6.88 -32.40
C ALA A 334 10.04 -8.02 -32.79
N VAL A 335 9.52 -8.01 -34.03
CA VAL A 335 8.78 -9.13 -34.63
C VAL A 335 9.76 -10.00 -35.41
N THR A 336 10.17 -11.12 -34.81
CA THR A 336 11.02 -12.14 -35.46
C THR A 336 10.16 -13.24 -36.05
N SER A 337 10.71 -14.05 -36.97
CA SER A 337 10.00 -15.20 -37.53
C SER A 337 9.53 -16.22 -36.48
N ALA A 338 10.18 -16.29 -35.31
CA ALA A 338 9.77 -17.15 -34.20
C ALA A 338 8.59 -16.59 -33.38
N LYS A 339 8.15 -15.36 -33.64
CA LYS A 339 6.92 -14.75 -33.08
C LYS A 339 5.74 -14.76 -34.05
N ILE A 340 5.97 -15.12 -35.31
CA ILE A 340 4.93 -15.31 -36.33
C ILE A 340 4.62 -16.80 -36.38
N ALA A 341 3.34 -17.18 -36.45
CA ALA A 341 2.97 -18.59 -36.59
C ALA A 341 3.03 -19.00 -38.07
N ASP A 342 3.49 -20.23 -38.35
CA ASP A 342 3.62 -20.72 -39.73
C ASP A 342 2.26 -20.66 -40.47
N GLY A 343 2.21 -19.86 -41.53
CA GLY A 343 0.99 -19.64 -42.32
C GLY A 343 -0.03 -18.65 -41.74
N SER A 344 0.30 -17.92 -40.65
CA SER A 344 -0.60 -16.90 -40.09
C SER A 344 -0.56 -15.55 -40.82
N VAL A 345 0.34 -15.38 -41.78
CA VAL A 345 0.43 -14.19 -42.65
C VAL A 345 -0.09 -14.61 -44.03
N ALA A 346 -1.23 -14.05 -44.42
CA ALA A 346 -1.91 -14.33 -45.66
C ALA A 346 -1.28 -13.53 -46.83
N PRO A 347 -1.51 -13.93 -48.10
CA PRO A 347 -1.10 -13.14 -49.26
C PRO A 347 -1.62 -11.69 -49.25
N GLU A 348 -2.82 -11.49 -48.69
CA GLU A 348 -3.48 -10.20 -48.53
C GLU A 348 -2.70 -9.26 -47.59
N ASP A 349 -2.15 -9.78 -46.49
CA ASP A 349 -1.40 -9.01 -45.48
C ASP A 349 -0.07 -8.45 -46.04
N LEU A 350 0.47 -9.11 -47.07
CA LEU A 350 1.76 -8.79 -47.67
C LEU A 350 1.67 -7.75 -48.78
N SER A 351 0.44 -7.33 -49.17
CA SER A 351 0.17 -6.33 -50.21
C SER A 351 0.88 -6.61 -51.55
N PHE A 352 1.16 -7.88 -51.85
CA PHE A 352 1.73 -8.29 -53.13
C PHE A 352 0.68 -8.19 -54.22
N ALA A 353 0.69 -7.09 -54.98
CA ALA A 353 0.02 -7.04 -56.27
C ALA A 353 0.55 -8.18 -57.15
N THR A 354 -0.30 -9.17 -57.46
CA THR A 354 0.04 -10.30 -58.33
C THR A 354 0.32 -9.79 -59.74
N GLY A 355 1.60 -9.61 -60.06
CA GLY A 355 2.02 -9.19 -61.39
C GLY A 355 1.85 -10.32 -62.41
N ASP A 356 1.08 -10.06 -63.47
CA ASP A 356 0.98 -10.97 -64.60
C ASP A 356 2.36 -11.20 -65.26
N ILE A 357 2.56 -12.41 -65.79
CA ILE A 357 3.71 -12.71 -66.67
C ILE A 357 3.44 -12.05 -68.03
N THR A 358 3.72 -10.76 -68.11
CA THR A 358 3.50 -9.90 -69.29
C THR A 358 4.36 -10.23 -70.52
N GLY A 359 5.25 -11.22 -70.42
CA GLY A 359 5.95 -11.79 -71.56
C GLY A 359 6.97 -12.87 -71.18
N VAL A 360 7.05 -13.93 -71.97
CA VAL A 360 8.08 -14.99 -71.84
C VAL A 360 9.08 -14.86 -72.97
N PHE A 361 10.23 -14.23 -72.68
CA PHE A 361 11.30 -14.04 -73.66
C PHE A 361 12.21 -15.28 -73.73
N ALA A 362 12.20 -15.95 -74.88
CA ALA A 362 13.03 -17.14 -75.11
C ALA A 362 14.52 -16.77 -75.19
N GLY A 363 15.28 -17.10 -74.14
CA GLY A 363 16.74 -17.10 -74.15
C GLY A 363 17.33 -18.31 -74.89
N ALA A 364 18.65 -18.32 -75.04
CA ALA A 364 19.36 -19.44 -75.67
C ALA A 364 19.11 -20.76 -74.90
N GLY A 365 18.35 -21.68 -75.50
CA GLY A 365 17.93 -22.94 -74.89
C GLY A 365 16.40 -23.14 -74.77
N LEU A 366 15.61 -22.07 -74.95
CA LEU A 366 14.15 -22.15 -75.02
C LEU A 366 13.67 -22.07 -76.48
N ASN A 367 12.73 -22.95 -76.85
CA ASN A 367 12.06 -22.92 -78.15
C ASN A 367 10.60 -22.54 -77.96
N GLY A 368 10.23 -21.34 -78.40
CA GLY A 368 8.88 -20.78 -78.28
C GLY A 368 8.76 -19.70 -77.21
N GLY A 369 7.87 -18.76 -77.47
CA GLY A 369 7.49 -17.64 -76.61
C GLY A 369 6.39 -16.85 -77.32
N SER A 370 5.50 -16.20 -76.57
CA SER A 370 4.44 -15.35 -77.13
C SER A 370 4.34 -14.04 -76.38
N VAL A 371 3.71 -13.06 -77.04
CA VAL A 371 3.31 -11.76 -76.47
C VAL A 371 1.78 -11.63 -76.38
N ASP A 372 1.03 -12.64 -76.83
CA ASP A 372 -0.43 -12.74 -76.69
C ASP A 372 -0.90 -14.21 -76.82
N GLY A 373 -1.98 -14.59 -76.15
CA GLY A 373 -2.53 -15.96 -76.12
C GLY A 373 -1.68 -17.04 -75.41
N ASP A 374 -2.16 -18.29 -75.43
CA ASP A 374 -1.63 -19.42 -74.66
C ASP A 374 -0.17 -19.77 -74.98
N ALA A 375 0.76 -19.33 -74.12
CA ALA A 375 2.18 -19.62 -74.23
C ALA A 375 2.58 -20.96 -73.60
N THR A 376 2.69 -22.03 -74.40
CA THR A 376 3.16 -23.35 -73.94
C THR A 376 4.66 -23.34 -73.62
N LEU A 377 5.00 -23.14 -72.34
CA LEU A 377 6.39 -23.15 -71.86
C LEU A 377 6.98 -24.57 -71.78
N SER A 378 7.57 -25.03 -72.88
CA SER A 378 8.37 -26.26 -72.93
C SER A 378 9.77 -26.04 -72.35
N VAL A 379 9.87 -25.86 -71.03
CA VAL A 379 11.17 -25.92 -70.33
C VAL A 379 11.82 -27.30 -70.53
N SER A 380 13.06 -27.30 -71.01
CA SER A 380 13.95 -28.46 -70.98
C SER A 380 14.75 -28.46 -69.68
N THR A 381 15.51 -29.53 -69.40
CA THR A 381 16.37 -29.63 -68.21
C THR A 381 17.59 -28.71 -68.33
N GLY A 382 17.39 -27.41 -68.08
CA GLY A 382 18.44 -26.40 -67.94
C GLY A 382 18.92 -26.25 -66.50
N SER A 383 20.15 -25.77 -66.31
CA SER A 383 20.72 -25.54 -64.98
C SER A 383 19.89 -24.53 -64.19
N GLY A 384 19.33 -24.95 -63.05
CA GLY A 384 18.48 -24.13 -62.17
C GLY A 384 16.97 -24.41 -62.20
N ILE A 385 16.49 -25.26 -63.13
CA ILE A 385 15.05 -25.63 -63.21
C ILE A 385 14.88 -27.14 -63.01
N THR A 386 14.12 -27.53 -61.99
CA THR A 386 13.77 -28.92 -61.70
C THR A 386 12.30 -29.18 -62.02
N ILE A 387 12.03 -29.89 -63.12
CA ILE A 387 10.66 -30.24 -63.53
C ILE A 387 10.26 -31.55 -62.85
N THR A 388 9.19 -31.52 -62.05
CA THR A 388 8.71 -32.70 -61.32
C THR A 388 7.24 -32.93 -61.66
N GLY A 389 6.99 -33.66 -62.76
CA GLY A 389 5.65 -33.81 -63.32
C GLY A 389 5.16 -32.54 -64.05
N ASN A 390 3.84 -32.33 -64.07
CA ASN A 390 3.19 -31.22 -64.80
C ASN A 390 3.33 -29.83 -64.16
N SER A 391 4.18 -29.67 -63.15
CA SER A 391 4.35 -28.42 -62.40
C SER A 391 5.76 -27.86 -62.59
N VAL A 392 5.84 -26.61 -63.06
CA VAL A 392 7.07 -25.82 -62.99
C VAL A 392 7.18 -25.28 -61.56
N ALA A 393 8.10 -25.85 -60.78
CA ALA A 393 8.48 -25.33 -59.48
C ALA A 393 9.76 -24.51 -59.60
N LEU A 394 9.88 -23.45 -58.79
CA LEU A 394 11.18 -22.87 -58.50
C LEU A 394 12.03 -23.91 -57.74
N SER A 395 13.34 -23.89 -57.93
CA SER A 395 14.29 -24.70 -57.13
C SER A 395 13.99 -24.54 -55.64
N PRO A 396 14.16 -25.57 -54.77
CA PRO A 396 13.99 -25.42 -53.32
C PRO A 396 14.78 -24.26 -52.71
N SER A 397 15.92 -23.89 -53.30
CA SER A 397 16.73 -22.72 -52.93
C SER A 397 16.08 -21.35 -53.19
N TYR A 398 14.98 -21.30 -53.95
CA TYR A 398 14.14 -20.13 -54.19
C TYR A 398 12.84 -20.16 -53.35
N VAL A 399 12.47 -21.31 -52.79
CA VAL A 399 11.29 -21.44 -51.92
C VAL A 399 11.56 -20.86 -50.52
N SER A 400 12.82 -20.84 -50.09
CA SER A 400 13.31 -19.87 -49.10
C SER A 400 13.34 -18.47 -49.73
N GLY A 401 12.20 -17.78 -49.70
CA GLY A 401 11.93 -16.60 -50.51
C GLY A 401 12.92 -15.44 -50.32
N SER A 402 13.82 -15.25 -51.28
CA SER A 402 14.61 -14.03 -51.42
C SER A 402 13.77 -12.95 -52.12
N ALA A 403 12.85 -12.32 -51.37
CA ALA A 403 12.23 -11.08 -51.81
C ALA A 403 13.32 -10.01 -51.94
N TYR A 404 13.51 -9.46 -53.15
CA TYR A 404 14.59 -8.50 -53.44
C TYR A 404 14.23 -7.09 -52.93
N ASP A 405 14.28 -6.91 -51.61
CA ASP A 405 14.35 -5.61 -50.93
C ASP A 405 15.61 -5.58 -50.07
N GLY A 406 16.40 -4.50 -50.21
CA GLY A 406 17.70 -4.33 -49.54
C GLY A 406 17.62 -4.16 -48.02
N ARG A 407 16.42 -4.19 -47.43
CA ARG A 407 16.18 -4.10 -45.98
C ARG A 407 16.38 -5.44 -45.24
N PHE A 408 16.30 -6.58 -45.91
CA PHE A 408 16.48 -7.90 -45.27
C PHE A 408 17.91 -8.44 -45.45
N ILE A 409 18.74 -8.29 -44.42
CA ILE A 409 20.11 -8.81 -44.40
C ILE A 409 20.08 -10.34 -44.38
N SER A 410 20.68 -10.97 -45.39
CA SER A 410 20.84 -12.43 -45.46
C SER A 410 21.57 -12.96 -44.22
N ARG A 411 20.96 -13.94 -43.54
CA ARG A 411 21.48 -14.53 -42.29
C ARG A 411 22.81 -15.26 -42.53
N SER A 412 23.91 -14.54 -42.30
CA SER A 412 25.27 -15.07 -42.15
C SER A 412 25.68 -16.10 -43.20
N SER A 413 25.67 -15.71 -44.47
CA SER A 413 26.45 -16.43 -45.49
C SER A 413 27.94 -16.31 -45.12
N PRO A 414 28.65 -17.40 -44.77
CA PRO A 414 30.09 -17.32 -44.63
C PRO A 414 30.69 -16.94 -45.98
N ASN A 415 31.81 -16.23 -45.97
CA ASN A 415 32.38 -15.69 -47.21
C ASN A 415 32.99 -16.84 -48.04
N TRP A 416 32.19 -17.40 -48.95
CA TRP A 416 32.53 -18.58 -49.75
C TRP A 416 33.56 -18.23 -50.84
N VAL A 417 34.85 -18.25 -50.49
CA VAL A 417 35.95 -17.85 -51.39
C VAL A 417 36.42 -19.04 -52.22
N PRO A 418 36.40 -18.97 -53.56
CA PRO A 418 37.00 -19.99 -54.43
C PRO A 418 38.52 -20.00 -54.26
N THR A 419 39.06 -21.12 -53.77
CA THR A 419 40.50 -21.34 -53.61
C THR A 419 41.00 -22.25 -54.72
N THR A 420 41.91 -21.75 -55.56
CA THR A 420 42.54 -22.54 -56.63
C THR A 420 43.65 -23.42 -56.08
N GLY A 421 43.59 -24.72 -56.38
CA GLY A 421 44.65 -25.69 -56.10
C GLY A 421 45.00 -26.51 -57.35
N ALA A 422 45.97 -27.40 -57.22
CA ALA A 422 46.32 -28.33 -58.30
C ALA A 422 46.94 -29.63 -57.76
N VAL A 423 46.67 -30.75 -58.44
CA VAL A 423 47.41 -32.01 -58.29
C VAL A 423 48.39 -32.12 -59.46
N ALA A 424 49.66 -32.40 -59.18
CA ALA A 424 50.69 -32.62 -60.19
C ALA A 424 51.29 -34.02 -60.05
N VAL A 425 51.46 -34.70 -61.18
CA VAL A 425 52.08 -36.01 -61.32
C VAL A 425 53.32 -35.84 -62.18
N SER A 426 54.48 -36.26 -61.68
CA SER A 426 55.72 -36.35 -62.47
C SER A 426 55.62 -37.50 -63.47
N GLY A 427 56.24 -37.39 -64.64
CA GLY A 427 56.29 -38.48 -65.63
C GLY A 427 56.81 -39.78 -65.02
N ALA A 428 57.77 -39.70 -64.10
CA ALA A 428 58.30 -40.84 -63.34
C ALA A 428 57.28 -41.58 -62.44
N ALA A 429 56.08 -41.04 -62.23
CA ALA A 429 55.00 -41.64 -61.45
C ALA A 429 53.86 -42.23 -62.31
N PHE A 430 53.96 -42.13 -63.64
CA PHE A 430 53.09 -42.87 -64.56
C PHE A 430 53.55 -44.32 -64.68
N ASN A 431 52.62 -45.26 -64.57
CA ASN A 431 52.84 -46.70 -64.67
C ASN A 431 52.22 -47.22 -65.98
N PRO A 432 52.89 -48.08 -66.75
CA PRO A 432 52.34 -48.56 -68.02
C PRO A 432 51.09 -49.43 -67.80
N ALA A 433 50.14 -49.37 -68.73
CA ALA A 433 48.92 -50.17 -68.71
C ALA A 433 49.16 -51.67 -68.96
N SER A 434 50.31 -52.01 -69.55
CA SER A 434 50.80 -53.39 -69.70
C SER A 434 52.26 -53.49 -69.21
N ASN A 435 52.76 -54.70 -68.91
CA ASN A 435 54.10 -54.88 -68.35
C ASN A 435 55.01 -55.64 -69.34
N THR A 436 55.41 -54.95 -70.41
CA THR A 436 56.36 -55.42 -71.43
C THR A 436 57.81 -55.10 -71.07
N GLY A 437 58.02 -54.05 -70.25
CA GLY A 437 59.33 -53.57 -69.82
C GLY A 437 60.10 -52.77 -70.87
N LYS A 438 59.43 -52.25 -71.92
CA LYS A 438 60.05 -51.50 -73.03
C LYS A 438 60.22 -49.98 -72.78
N PHE A 439 59.89 -49.51 -71.59
CA PHE A 439 59.94 -48.09 -71.18
C PHE A 439 61.18 -47.76 -70.33
N ARG A 440 61.49 -46.46 -70.16
CA ARG A 440 62.39 -45.99 -69.10
C ARG A 440 61.85 -44.76 -68.37
N VAL A 441 61.92 -44.84 -67.05
CA VAL A 441 61.83 -43.70 -66.15
C VAL A 441 63.23 -43.18 -65.87
N ALA A 442 63.50 -41.91 -66.19
CA ALA A 442 64.76 -41.25 -65.89
C ALA A 442 64.82 -40.89 -64.39
N ALA A 443 65.19 -41.85 -63.54
CA ALA A 443 65.12 -41.72 -62.07
C ALA A 443 65.92 -40.55 -61.44
N GLY A 444 66.83 -39.92 -62.20
CA GLY A 444 67.53 -38.69 -61.78
C GLY A 444 66.97 -37.39 -62.38
N GLU A 445 66.06 -37.46 -63.36
CA GLU A 445 65.57 -36.30 -64.13
C GLU A 445 64.02 -36.20 -64.19
N GLY A 446 63.29 -37.18 -63.66
CA GLY A 446 61.85 -37.07 -63.36
C GLY A 446 60.89 -37.23 -64.55
N TYR A 447 61.38 -37.53 -65.75
CA TYR A 447 60.55 -37.74 -66.94
C TYR A 447 60.41 -39.21 -67.36
N LEU A 448 59.33 -39.49 -68.08
CA LEU A 448 59.02 -40.76 -68.75
C LEU A 448 59.32 -40.65 -70.25
N TYR A 449 59.88 -41.71 -70.83
CA TYR A 449 60.06 -41.90 -72.27
C TYR A 449 60.17 -43.39 -72.64
N ILE A 450 60.05 -43.71 -73.93
CA ILE A 450 60.18 -45.09 -74.45
C ILE A 450 61.56 -45.26 -75.08
N ASP A 451 62.35 -46.23 -74.60
CA ASP A 451 63.74 -46.47 -75.03
C ASP A 451 63.87 -47.78 -75.82
N SER A 452 63.09 -47.91 -76.89
CA SER A 452 63.03 -49.11 -77.73
C SER A 452 63.12 -48.72 -79.21
N ALA A 453 63.92 -49.47 -79.98
CA ALA A 453 63.99 -49.34 -81.44
C ALA A 453 62.97 -50.24 -82.18
N ASP A 454 62.14 -50.98 -81.44
CA ASP A 454 61.15 -51.91 -81.97
C ASP A 454 59.89 -51.89 -81.09
N ASN A 455 59.00 -50.93 -81.37
CA ASN A 455 57.73 -50.76 -80.66
C ASN A 455 56.66 -51.80 -81.04
N SER A 456 56.99 -52.87 -81.76
CA SER A 456 56.05 -53.99 -81.94
C SER A 456 55.66 -54.58 -80.58
N GLY A 457 54.41 -54.35 -80.15
CA GLY A 457 53.96 -54.68 -78.79
C GLY A 457 54.77 -53.97 -77.70
N ALA A 458 54.99 -52.66 -77.82
CA ALA A 458 55.42 -51.81 -76.71
C ALA A 458 54.23 -51.20 -75.97
N GLU A 459 54.52 -50.66 -74.79
CA GLU A 459 53.59 -49.84 -74.02
C GLU A 459 53.43 -48.47 -74.71
N ASP A 460 52.24 -48.20 -75.20
CA ASP A 460 51.76 -46.91 -75.66
C ASP A 460 51.08 -46.15 -74.50
N GLU A 461 50.11 -46.79 -73.84
CA GLU A 461 49.36 -46.20 -72.72
C GLU A 461 50.07 -46.35 -71.36
N PHE A 462 50.26 -45.22 -70.67
CA PHE A 462 50.67 -45.14 -69.27
C PHE A 462 49.63 -44.40 -68.44
N THR A 463 49.41 -44.81 -67.20
CA THR A 463 48.37 -44.28 -66.31
C THR A 463 48.92 -43.83 -64.96
N SER A 464 48.28 -42.85 -64.33
CA SER A 464 48.52 -42.49 -62.94
C SER A 464 47.22 -42.08 -62.26
N PRO A 465 46.77 -42.79 -61.20
CA PRO A 465 45.61 -42.38 -60.42
C PRO A 465 45.89 -41.05 -59.70
N ILE A 466 44.86 -40.21 -59.55
CA ILE A 466 44.94 -38.94 -58.82
C ILE A 466 43.83 -38.83 -57.79
N GLN A 467 44.03 -37.98 -56.78
CA GLN A 467 43.02 -37.66 -55.77
C GLN A 467 42.75 -36.16 -55.82
N LEU A 468 41.61 -35.81 -56.40
CA LEU A 468 41.08 -34.45 -56.46
C LEU A 468 40.18 -34.20 -55.23
N PRO A 469 39.94 -32.95 -54.79
CA PRO A 469 39.03 -32.68 -53.68
C PRO A 469 37.56 -32.77 -54.11
N HIS A 470 36.80 -33.67 -53.51
CA HIS A 470 35.33 -33.78 -53.69
C HIS A 470 34.64 -32.44 -53.41
N GLY A 471 33.65 -32.08 -54.23
CA GLY A 471 32.95 -30.80 -54.20
C GLY A 471 33.69 -29.66 -54.90
N GLY A 472 34.90 -29.89 -55.42
CA GLY A 472 35.61 -28.92 -56.26
C GLY A 472 35.18 -28.95 -57.73
N LEU A 473 35.66 -27.97 -58.50
CA LEU A 473 35.55 -27.91 -59.96
C LEU A 473 36.93 -27.98 -60.61
N ILE A 474 37.11 -28.84 -61.60
CA ILE A 474 38.31 -28.90 -62.43
C ILE A 474 38.33 -27.66 -63.35
N THR A 475 39.42 -26.90 -63.34
CA THR A 475 39.57 -25.64 -64.12
C THR A 475 40.60 -25.71 -65.23
N GLY A 476 41.42 -26.77 -65.29
CA GLY A 476 42.33 -27.00 -66.41
C GLY A 476 43.20 -28.24 -66.26
N LEU A 477 43.52 -28.88 -67.38
CA LEU A 477 44.62 -29.83 -67.52
C LEU A 477 45.86 -29.08 -68.04
N TYR A 478 47.04 -29.49 -67.59
CA TYR A 478 48.34 -28.98 -68.04
C TYR A 478 49.28 -30.18 -68.26
N ALA A 479 50.12 -30.13 -69.30
CA ALA A 479 51.13 -31.15 -69.57
C ALA A 479 52.46 -30.49 -69.97
N SER A 480 53.53 -30.84 -69.26
CA SER A 480 54.90 -30.39 -69.53
C SER A 480 55.67 -31.52 -70.22
N TYR A 481 56.02 -31.32 -71.49
CA TYR A 481 56.62 -32.34 -72.35
C TYR A 481 57.77 -31.77 -73.19
N TRP A 482 58.56 -32.67 -73.79
CA TRP A 482 59.55 -32.38 -74.83
C TRP A 482 59.17 -33.19 -76.06
N ASP A 483 59.05 -32.55 -77.22
CA ASP A 483 58.68 -33.21 -78.47
C ASP A 483 59.54 -32.74 -79.65
N ASN A 484 60.55 -33.53 -79.98
CA ASN A 484 61.37 -33.41 -81.19
C ASN A 484 61.13 -34.65 -82.09
N SER A 485 59.90 -35.16 -82.10
CA SER A 485 59.58 -36.52 -82.54
C SER A 485 58.77 -36.57 -83.84
N GLY A 486 58.57 -37.77 -84.39
CA GLY A 486 57.77 -37.97 -85.61
C GLY A 486 56.28 -38.21 -85.36
N GLY A 487 55.85 -38.24 -84.09
CA GLY A 487 54.45 -38.45 -83.69
C GLY A 487 54.05 -37.44 -82.61
N SER A 488 52.99 -37.76 -81.86
CA SER A 488 52.48 -36.92 -80.78
C SER A 488 52.21 -37.75 -79.53
N LEU A 489 52.52 -37.19 -78.37
CA LEU A 489 52.08 -37.65 -77.04
C LEU A 489 50.69 -37.06 -76.76
N GLU A 490 49.71 -37.88 -76.39
CA GLU A 490 48.49 -37.38 -75.75
C GLU A 490 48.61 -37.52 -74.22
N VAL A 491 48.38 -36.43 -73.48
CA VAL A 491 48.14 -36.45 -72.04
C VAL A 491 46.67 -36.11 -71.81
N SER A 492 45.90 -37.06 -71.27
CA SER A 492 44.47 -36.87 -71.03
C SER A 492 44.05 -37.18 -69.60
N LEU A 493 42.97 -36.53 -69.18
CA LEU A 493 42.34 -36.72 -67.88
C LEU A 493 41.07 -37.54 -68.08
N TRP A 494 40.93 -38.59 -67.28
CA TRP A 494 39.83 -39.54 -67.35
C TRP A 494 39.11 -39.67 -66.00
N ARG A 495 37.85 -40.10 -66.07
CA ARG A 495 37.08 -40.58 -64.92
C ARG A 495 36.29 -41.84 -65.27
N ALA A 496 35.89 -42.59 -64.26
CA ALA A 496 34.88 -43.63 -64.33
C ALA A 496 34.11 -43.69 -63.01
N ARG A 497 32.92 -44.30 -63.02
CA ARG A 497 32.21 -44.61 -61.78
C ARG A 497 32.98 -45.66 -60.97
N GLN A 498 32.78 -45.66 -59.65
CA GLN A 498 33.40 -46.67 -58.76
C GLN A 498 32.97 -48.12 -59.08
N ASP A 499 31.85 -48.33 -59.77
CA ASP A 499 31.41 -49.64 -60.28
C ASP A 499 32.10 -50.07 -61.59
N GLY A 500 33.01 -49.25 -62.13
CA GLY A 500 33.70 -49.47 -63.41
C GLY A 500 32.90 -49.04 -64.64
N SER A 501 31.67 -48.54 -64.48
CA SER A 501 30.86 -48.01 -65.59
C SER A 501 31.23 -46.57 -65.97
N SER A 502 30.67 -46.07 -67.06
CA SER A 502 30.76 -44.65 -67.47
C SER A 502 32.18 -44.10 -67.57
N VAL A 503 33.14 -44.90 -68.06
CA VAL A 503 34.51 -44.47 -68.40
C VAL A 503 34.47 -43.34 -69.43
N GLN A 504 35.06 -42.19 -69.11
CA GLN A 504 34.99 -40.97 -69.92
C GLN A 504 36.32 -40.20 -69.88
N ARG A 505 36.83 -39.81 -71.05
CA ARG A 505 37.87 -38.78 -71.19
C ARG A 505 37.24 -37.40 -71.01
N ILE A 506 37.74 -36.61 -70.06
CA ILE A 506 37.14 -35.32 -69.67
C ILE A 506 37.99 -34.10 -70.06
N ALA A 507 39.28 -34.29 -70.37
CA ALA A 507 40.16 -33.29 -71.00
C ALA A 507 41.31 -34.00 -71.73
N SER A 508 41.93 -33.36 -72.73
CA SER A 508 43.05 -33.94 -73.47
C SER A 508 43.96 -32.90 -74.12
N ILE A 509 45.27 -33.06 -73.91
CA ILE A 509 46.33 -32.27 -74.53
C ILE A 509 47.12 -33.19 -75.46
N THR A 510 47.32 -32.80 -76.71
CA THR A 510 48.18 -33.52 -77.66
C THR A 510 49.43 -32.67 -77.93
N SER A 511 50.62 -33.26 -77.95
CA SER A 511 51.82 -32.54 -78.34
C SER A 511 51.79 -32.20 -79.83
N SER A 512 51.96 -30.91 -80.13
CA SER A 512 52.00 -30.37 -81.49
C SER A 512 53.27 -29.53 -81.67
N GLU A 513 53.79 -29.55 -82.90
CA GLU A 513 55.04 -28.90 -83.34
C GLU A 513 56.33 -29.60 -82.83
N GLN A 514 57.28 -29.81 -83.73
CA GLN A 514 58.62 -30.36 -83.41
C GLN A 514 59.45 -29.28 -82.71
N GLN A 515 59.30 -29.18 -81.39
CA GLN A 515 59.96 -28.23 -80.54
C GLN A 515 60.97 -28.94 -79.61
N ALA A 516 62.25 -28.81 -79.95
CA ALA A 516 63.38 -29.30 -79.16
C ALA A 516 63.65 -28.45 -77.88
N SER A 517 62.61 -28.22 -77.08
CA SER A 517 62.68 -27.63 -75.74
C SER A 517 61.50 -28.08 -74.89
N TRP A 518 61.60 -27.92 -73.56
CA TRP A 518 60.49 -28.23 -72.66
C TRP A 518 59.33 -27.23 -72.85
N THR A 519 58.20 -27.73 -73.32
CA THR A 519 56.96 -27.00 -73.57
C THR A 519 55.93 -27.36 -72.51
N THR A 520 55.07 -26.41 -72.11
CA THR A 520 53.90 -26.72 -71.28
C THR A 520 52.63 -26.22 -71.96
N ALA A 521 51.83 -27.16 -72.45
CA ALA A 521 50.51 -26.88 -73.00
C ALA A 521 49.43 -27.02 -71.91
N PHE A 522 48.22 -26.54 -72.21
CA PHE A 522 47.07 -26.58 -71.30
C PHE A 522 45.76 -26.73 -72.08
N ASP A 523 44.77 -27.32 -71.43
CA ASP A 523 43.39 -27.40 -71.90
C ASP A 523 42.45 -27.00 -70.75
N ILE A 524 41.50 -26.11 -71.02
CA ILE A 524 40.47 -25.64 -70.08
C ILE A 524 39.07 -26.17 -70.44
N THR A 525 38.97 -26.98 -71.49
CA THR A 525 37.71 -27.46 -72.11
C THR A 525 37.17 -28.71 -71.41
N ILE A 526 37.05 -28.64 -70.08
CA ILE A 526 36.72 -29.80 -69.27
C ILE A 526 35.25 -30.20 -69.47
N SER A 527 35.00 -31.33 -70.15
CA SER A 527 33.65 -31.73 -70.57
C SER A 527 32.72 -32.10 -69.40
N GLN A 528 33.31 -32.50 -68.27
CA GLN A 528 32.65 -32.88 -67.02
C GLN A 528 33.52 -32.41 -65.85
N ASN A 529 33.34 -31.17 -65.41
CA ASN A 529 34.26 -30.48 -64.50
C ASN A 529 33.99 -30.69 -63.00
N SER A 530 32.82 -31.19 -62.60
CA SER A 530 32.54 -31.46 -61.18
C SER A 530 33.39 -32.62 -60.64
N ILE A 531 33.98 -32.42 -59.45
CA ILE A 531 34.75 -33.44 -58.74
C ILE A 531 33.84 -34.14 -57.73
N ASP A 532 33.42 -35.36 -58.04
CA ASP A 532 32.71 -36.22 -57.09
C ASP A 532 33.43 -37.55 -56.86
N ASN A 533 34.20 -37.62 -55.76
CA ASN A 533 34.87 -38.85 -55.35
C ASN A 533 33.94 -39.91 -54.72
N ILE A 534 32.66 -39.61 -54.46
CA ILE A 534 31.69 -40.58 -53.94
C ILE A 534 31.24 -41.49 -55.10
N GLU A 535 30.90 -40.90 -56.25
CA GLU A 535 30.48 -41.66 -57.43
C GLU A 535 31.65 -42.02 -58.38
N PHE A 536 32.68 -41.19 -58.52
CA PHE A 536 33.74 -41.34 -59.52
C PHE A 536 35.16 -41.52 -58.95
N VAL A 537 36.04 -42.12 -59.76
CA VAL A 537 37.50 -42.10 -59.62
C VAL A 537 38.15 -41.39 -60.82
N TYR A 538 39.31 -40.76 -60.60
CA TYR A 538 40.00 -39.93 -61.59
C TYR A 538 41.45 -40.39 -61.79
N TRP A 539 41.92 -40.40 -63.03
CA TRP A 539 43.31 -40.72 -63.37
C TRP A 539 43.77 -39.95 -64.61
N LEU A 540 45.09 -39.76 -64.70
CA LEU A 540 45.74 -39.25 -65.89
C LEU A 540 46.22 -40.42 -66.75
N VAL A 541 46.16 -40.22 -68.06
CA VAL A 541 46.68 -41.11 -69.10
C VAL A 541 47.73 -40.34 -69.91
N ALA A 542 48.80 -41.03 -70.30
CA ALA A 542 49.82 -40.56 -71.21
C ALA A 542 50.00 -41.63 -72.30
N ASP A 543 49.50 -41.32 -73.50
CA ASP A 543 49.53 -42.19 -74.70
C ASP A 543 50.70 -41.74 -75.59
N PHE A 544 51.71 -42.60 -75.71
CA PHE A 544 52.86 -42.42 -76.59
C PHE A 544 52.63 -43.16 -77.92
N PRO A 545 53.03 -42.56 -79.06
CA PRO A 545 52.75 -43.13 -80.36
C PRO A 545 53.45 -44.49 -80.53
N THR A 546 52.75 -45.46 -81.12
CA THR A 546 53.19 -46.85 -81.36
C THR A 546 54.41 -47.01 -82.29
N THR A 547 55.07 -45.91 -82.67
CA THR A 547 56.33 -45.87 -83.44
C THR A 547 57.48 -45.40 -82.56
N PRO A 548 58.70 -45.99 -82.68
CA PRO A 548 59.85 -45.62 -81.85
C PRO A 548 60.22 -44.14 -81.90
N GLN A 549 60.08 -43.42 -80.77
CA GLN A 549 60.56 -42.03 -80.65
C GLN A 549 61.89 -41.91 -79.87
N GLY A 550 62.23 -42.87 -79.01
CA GLY A 550 63.42 -42.78 -78.16
C GLY A 550 63.35 -41.57 -77.22
N ILE A 551 64.51 -40.94 -76.97
CA ILE A 551 64.62 -39.70 -76.16
C ILE A 551 64.05 -38.43 -76.84
N ASN A 552 63.37 -38.54 -77.99
CA ASN A 552 62.81 -37.39 -78.70
C ASN A 552 61.43 -36.96 -78.16
N LEU A 553 60.69 -37.86 -77.52
CA LEU A 553 59.37 -37.59 -76.93
C LEU A 553 59.41 -37.94 -75.44
N ARG A 554 59.09 -36.97 -74.57
CA ARG A 554 59.21 -37.13 -73.10
C ARG A 554 58.08 -36.43 -72.36
N LEU A 555 57.54 -37.05 -71.32
CA LEU A 555 56.62 -36.42 -70.37
C LEU A 555 57.36 -36.09 -69.08
N LEU A 556 57.48 -34.81 -68.71
CA LEU A 556 58.05 -34.37 -67.43
C LEU A 556 57.01 -34.35 -66.32
N SER A 557 55.81 -33.82 -66.60
CA SER A 557 54.70 -33.82 -65.65
C SER A 557 53.35 -33.56 -66.32
N ALA A 558 52.29 -33.98 -65.64
CA ALA A 558 50.90 -33.65 -65.94
C ALA A 558 50.26 -33.08 -64.67
N ARG A 559 49.43 -32.04 -64.80
CA ARG A 559 48.84 -31.31 -63.67
C ARG A 559 47.38 -30.98 -63.92
N VAL A 560 46.52 -31.36 -62.99
CA VAL A 560 45.11 -30.99 -62.96
C VAL A 560 44.91 -29.84 -61.98
N GLN A 561 44.44 -28.70 -62.48
CA GLN A 561 44.08 -27.54 -61.67
C GLN A 561 42.58 -27.60 -61.33
N TYR A 562 42.23 -27.18 -60.12
CA TYR A 562 40.86 -27.17 -59.62
C TYR A 562 40.60 -25.92 -58.76
N THR A 563 39.34 -25.60 -58.52
CA THR A 563 38.90 -24.68 -57.46
C THR A 563 38.05 -25.45 -56.45
N VAL A 564 38.22 -25.15 -55.17
CA VAL A 564 37.30 -25.55 -54.10
C VAL A 564 36.74 -24.30 -53.47
N THR A 565 35.42 -24.22 -53.32
CA THR A 565 34.77 -23.13 -52.60
C THR A 565 34.58 -23.57 -51.14
N GLY A 566 35.14 -22.81 -50.21
CA GLY A 566 35.02 -23.07 -48.77
C GLY A 566 34.67 -21.79 -47.99
N PRO A 567 34.18 -21.91 -46.75
CA PRO A 567 34.13 -20.76 -45.84
C PRO A 567 35.56 -20.28 -45.53
N GLN A 568 35.71 -18.97 -45.27
CA GLN A 568 36.90 -18.42 -44.61
C GLN A 568 36.91 -18.71 -43.10
#